data_AF-A0AAE4FNG8-F1
#
_entry.id   AF-A0AAE4FNG8-F1
#
_cell.length_a   1.000
_cell.length_b   1.000
_cell.length_c   1.000
_cell.angle_alpha   90.00
_cell.angle_beta   90.00
_cell.angle_gamma   90.00
#
_symmetry.space_group_name_H-M   'P 1'
#
loop_
_entity.id
_entity.type
_entity.pdbx_description
1 polymer ?
#
loop_
_entity_poly.entity_id
_entity_poly.type
_entity_poly.pdbx_seq_one_letter_code
_entity_poly.pdbx_strand_id
1 'polypeptide(L)' 'MNRWGVYETLKGNKEINIREIQQTSAEEIKEGLIEFLIVKEKQIEN' A
#
# COMPACT_ATOMS: atom_id res chain seq x y z
N MET A 1 3.77 0.61 -9.96
CA MET A 1 3.47 -0.58 -9.13
C MET A 1 1.98 -0.90 -9.21
N ASN A 2 1.54 -2.01 -8.63
CA ASN A 2 0.13 -2.33 -8.41
C ASN A 2 -0.22 -2.25 -6.91
N ARG A 3 -1.49 -2.47 -6.57
CA ARG A 3 -2.06 -2.39 -5.23
C ARG A 3 -1.30 -3.23 -4.21
N TRP A 4 -0.87 -4.44 -4.60
CA TRP A 4 -0.08 -5.33 -3.75
C TRP A 4 1.30 -4.75 -3.45
N GLY A 5 1.93 -4.12 -4.43
CA GLY A 5 3.19 -3.42 -4.23
C GLY A 5 3.07 -2.24 -3.26
N VAL A 6 1.96 -1.52 -3.29
CA VAL A 6 1.66 -0.44 -2.33
C VAL A 6 1.45 -1.02 -0.93
N TYR A 7 0.63 -2.06 -0.80
CA TYR A 7 0.35 -2.75 0.47
C TYR A 7 1.63 -3.27 1.16
N GLU A 8 2.50 -3.98 0.43
CA GLU A 8 3.75 -4.50 0.99
C GLU A 8 4.76 -3.39 1.32
N THR A 9 4.73 -2.28 0.59
CA THR A 9 5.51 -1.08 0.94
C THR A 9 5.04 -0.50 2.29
N LEU A 10 3.74 -0.35 2.47
CA LEU A 10 3.16 0.18 3.72
C LEU A 10 3.41 -0.74 4.92
N LYS A 11 3.53 -2.04 4.69
CA LYS A 11 3.98 -3.01 5.71
C LYS A 11 5.47 -2.92 6.05
N GLY A 12 6.26 -2.15 5.30
CA GLY A 12 7.71 -2.07 5.45
C GLY A 12 8.48 -3.25 4.84
N ASN A 13 7.81 -4.09 4.05
CA ASN A 13 8.40 -5.28 3.42
C ASN A 13 9.04 -4.98 2.05
N LYS A 14 8.75 -3.81 1.49
CA LYS A 14 9.27 -3.37 0.20
C LYS A 14 9.76 -1.93 0.31
N GLU A 15 11.01 -1.68 -0.08
CA GLU A 15 11.51 -0.32 -0.31
C GLU A 15 10.91 0.24 -1.61
N ILE A 16 10.59 1.54 -1.59
CA ILE A 16 9.91 2.20 -2.69
C ILE A 16 10.72 3.39 -3.20
N ASN A 17 10.80 3.51 -4.53
CA ASN A 17 11.40 4.65 -5.19
C ASN A 17 10.33 5.70 -5.49
N ILE A 18 10.61 6.98 -5.22
CA ILE A 18 9.68 8.09 -5.51
C ILE A 18 9.27 8.16 -6.99
N ARG A 19 10.15 7.77 -7.92
CA ARG A 19 9.84 7.70 -9.35
C ARG A 19 8.81 6.61 -9.65
N GLU A 20 8.89 5.48 -8.96
CA GLU A 20 7.92 4.38 -9.09
C GLU A 20 6.54 4.84 -8.59
N ILE A 21 6.49 5.63 -7.50
CA ILE A 21 5.25 6.24 -7.00
C ILE A 21 4.65 7.19 -8.03
N GLN A 22 5.45 8.11 -8.58
CA GLN A 22 5.00 9.09 -9.57
C GLN A 22 4.42 8.46 -10.85
N GLN A 23 4.92 7.27 -11.21
CA GLN A 23 4.45 6.51 -12.38
C GLN A 23 3.29 5.56 -12.07
N THR A 24 2.92 5.41 -10.79
CA THR A 24 1.83 4.53 -10.38
C THR A 24 0.50 5.27 -10.51
N SER A 25 -0.53 4.57 -11.00
CA SER A 25 -1.85 5.16 -11.08
C SER A 25 -2.40 5.47 -9.70
N ALA A 26 -3.15 6.57 -9.58
CA ALA A 26 -3.77 6.96 -8.31
C ALA A 26 -4.73 5.88 -7.78
N GLU A 27 -5.36 5.10 -8.66
CA GLU A 27 -6.26 3.99 -8.31
C GLU A 27 -5.52 2.88 -7.56
N GLU A 28 -4.37 2.43 -8.07
CA GLU A 28 -3.58 1.37 -7.41
C GLU A 28 -3.03 1.84 -6.05
N ILE A 29 -2.65 3.13 -5.94
CA ILE A 29 -2.26 3.73 -4.64
C ILE A 29 -3.43 3.72 -3.67
N LYS A 30 -4.61 4.16 -4.13
CA LYS A 30 -5.81 4.23 -3.30
C LYS A 30 -6.23 2.84 -2.81
N GLU A 31 -6.31 1.86 -3.69
CA GLU A 31 -6.71 0.50 -3.34
C GLU A 31 -5.71 -0.17 -2.38
N GLY A 32 -4.41 -0.06 -2.65
CA GLY A 32 -3.39 -0.63 -1.76
C GLY A 32 -3.38 0.02 -0.37
N LEU A 33 -3.64 1.32 -0.28
CA LEU A 33 -3.81 2.02 1.00
C LEU A 33 -5.04 1.55 1.76
N ILE A 34 -6.19 1.39 1.08
CA ILE A 34 -7.44 0.92 1.69
C ILE A 34 -7.24 -0.49 2.27
N GLU A 35 -6.65 -1.41 1.49
CA GLU A 35 -6.38 -2.78 1.95
C GLU A 35 -5.49 -2.80 3.20
N PHE A 36 -4.44 -1.96 3.22
CA PHE A 36 -3.57 -1.83 4.39
C PHE A 36 -4.31 -1.36 5.64
N LEU A 37 -5.16 -0.32 5.52
CA LEU A 37 -5.91 0.23 6.64
C LEU A 37 -6.93 -0.76 7.20
N ILE A 38 -7.64 -1.51 6.34
CA ILE A 38 -8.59 -2.55 6.78
C ILE A 38 -7.88 -3.63 7.60
N VAL A 39 -6.68 -4.07 7.19
CA VAL A 39 -5.92 -5.08 7.91
C VAL A 39 -5.39 -4.52 9.24
N LYS A 40 -4.90 -3.28 9.25
CA LYS A 40 -4.45 -2.58 10.46
C LYS A 40 -5.55 -2.43 11.49
N GLU A 41 -6.76 -2.05 11.06
CA GLU A 41 -7.93 -1.92 11.94
C GLU A 41 -8.28 -3.27 12.60
N LYS A 42 -8.34 -4.36 11.82
CA LYS A 42 -8.57 -5.71 12.33
C LYS A 42 -7.51 -6.21 13.32
N GLN A 43 -6.27 -5.72 13.23
CA GLN A 43 -5.21 -6.04 14.20
C GLN A 43 -5.34 -5.27 15.51
N ILE A 44 -6.02 -4.12 15.50
CA ILE A 44 -6.26 -3.31 16.71
C ILE A 44 -7.46 -3.86 17.50
N GLU A 45 -8.43 -4.45 16.81
CA GLU A 45 -9.64 -5.02 17.42
C GLU A 45 -9.44 -6.42 18.06
N ASN A 46 -8.29 -7.07 17.81
CA ASN A 46 -7.92 -8.37 18.39
C ASN A 46 -6.84 -8.23 19.45
#